data_AF-A0A7L5BRV4-F1
#
_entry.id   AF-A0A7L5BRV4-F1
#
_cell.length_a   1.000
_cell.length_b   1.000
_cell.length_c   1.000
_cell.angle_alpha   90.00
_cell.angle_beta   90.00
_cell.angle_gamma   90.00
#
_symmetry.space_group_name_H-M   'P 1'
#
loop_
_entity.id
_entity.type
_entity.pdbx_description
1 polymer ?
#
loop_
_entity_poly.entity_id
_entity_poly.type
_entity_poly.pdbx_seq_one_letter_code
_entity_poly.pdbx_strand_id
1 'polypeptide(L)'
;MNIQFPKVKYRKAVVIGGLIVAAQLVGAEAAFAQSAFTPLQSALQMIVDFINGSFGRLAAIIAVMALGLAAFAGRLSWMTAGAVILGMGLVFGAPTIVDQLISSVK
;
A
#
# COMPACT_ATOMS: atom_id res chain seq x y z
N MET A 1 -30.08 29.21 49.60
CA MET A 1 -29.61 28.90 48.23
C MET A 1 -28.28 28.15 48.35
N ASN A 2 -28.32 26.82 48.44
CA ASN A 2 -27.14 25.99 48.74
C ASN A 2 -26.66 25.31 47.44
N ILE A 3 -25.60 25.84 46.84
CA ILE A 3 -25.08 25.39 45.54
C ILE A 3 -24.11 24.22 45.78
N GLN A 4 -24.64 22.99 45.74
CA GLN A 4 -23.86 21.75 45.77
C GLN A 4 -23.23 21.50 44.40
N PHE A 5 -21.94 21.78 44.23
CA PHE A 5 -21.19 21.45 43.01
C PHE A 5 -20.78 19.96 43.00
N PRO A 6 -21.20 19.16 42.01
CA PRO A 6 -20.82 17.74 41.92
C PRO A 6 -19.34 17.59 41.49
N LYS A 7 -18.41 17.68 42.45
CA LYS A 7 -16.94 17.61 42.27
C LYS A 7 -16.44 16.30 41.64
N VAL A 8 -17.23 15.23 41.66
CA VAL A 8 -16.83 13.87 41.21
C VAL A 8 -16.81 13.74 39.69
N LYS A 9 -17.72 14.42 38.98
CA LYS A 9 -17.85 14.31 37.51
C LYS A 9 -16.68 14.97 36.78
N TYR A 10 -16.18 16.09 37.32
CA TYR A 10 -15.04 16.83 36.78
C TYR A 10 -13.70 16.11 37.00
N ARG A 11 -13.49 15.44 38.15
CA ARG A 11 -12.27 14.64 38.40
C ARG A 11 -12.13 13.48 37.40
N LYS A 12 -13.22 12.78 37.10
CA LYS A 12 -13.20 11.68 36.11
C LYS A 12 -12.92 12.19 34.69
N ALA A 13 -13.50 13.33 34.31
CA ALA A 13 -13.27 13.95 33.00
C ALA A 13 -11.81 14.41 32.81
N VAL A 14 -11.18 14.98 33.85
CA VAL A 14 -9.78 15.41 33.82
C VAL A 14 -8.82 14.21 33.76
N VAL A 15 -9.12 13.11 34.47
CA VAL A 15 -8.29 11.89 34.43
C VAL A 15 -8.37 11.20 33.06
N ILE A 16 -9.57 11.12 32.45
CA ILE A 16 -9.74 10.55 31.11
C ILE A 16 -9.03 11.42 30.05
N GLY A 17 -9.17 12.75 30.14
CA GLY A 17 -8.45 13.68 29.26
C GLY A 17 -6.94 13.57 29.40
N GLY A 18 -6.42 13.44 30.63
CA GLY A 18 -5.00 13.24 30.89
C GLY A 18 -4.45 11.92 30.36
N LEU A 19 -5.22 10.83 30.45
CA LEU A 19 -4.84 9.52 29.89
C LEU A 19 -4.79 9.54 28.35
N ILE A 20 -5.72 10.25 27.69
CA ILE A 20 -5.70 10.40 26.23
C ILE A 20 -4.47 11.19 25.80
N VAL A 21 -4.13 12.28 26.48
CA VAL A 21 -2.93 13.09 26.16
C VAL A 21 -1.65 12.30 26.43
N ALA A 22 -1.58 11.53 27.52
CA ALA A 22 -0.44 10.66 27.81
C ALA A 22 -0.27 9.54 26.76
N ALA A 23 -1.38 8.97 26.27
CA ALA A 23 -1.36 7.99 25.18
C ALA A 23 -0.87 8.59 23.85
N GLN A 24 -1.21 9.86 23.57
CA GLN A 24 -0.70 10.58 22.39
C GLN A 24 0.81 10.87 22.50
N LEU A 25 1.35 11.10 23.71
CA LEU A 25 2.78 11.35 23.93
C LEU A 25 3.64 10.08 23.75
N VAL A 26 3.15 8.91 24.18
CA VAL A 26 3.83 7.62 23.95
C VAL A 26 3.70 7.17 22.48
N GLY A 27 2.57 7.49 21.82
CA GLY A 27 2.39 7.26 20.39
C GLY A 27 3.21 8.20 19.49
N ALA A 28 3.64 9.36 20.01
CA ALA A 28 4.38 10.35 19.24
C ALA A 28 5.72 9.81 18.74
N GLU A 29 6.42 9.00 19.53
CA GLU A 29 7.72 8.40 19.15
C GLU A 29 7.56 7.44 17.95
N ALA A 30 6.52 6.60 17.97
CA ALA A 30 6.15 5.73 16.86
C ALA A 30 5.66 6.53 15.64
N ALA A 31 4.96 7.65 15.86
CA ALA A 31 4.53 8.56 14.80
C ALA A 31 5.71 9.32 14.16
N PHE A 32 6.74 9.69 14.93
CA PHE A 32 7.96 10.34 14.42
C PHE A 32 8.82 9.35 13.61
N ALA A 33 8.89 8.08 14.00
CA ALA A 33 9.54 7.03 13.20
C ALA A 33 8.78 6.75 11.89
N GLN A 34 7.44 6.66 11.94
CA GLN A 34 6.59 6.55 10.75
C GLN A 34 6.74 7.77 9.83
N SER A 35 6.87 8.98 10.41
CA SER A 35 7.01 10.23 9.67
C SER A 35 8.30 10.31 8.85
N ALA A 36 9.40 9.69 9.31
CA ALA A 36 10.65 9.64 8.56
C ALA A 36 10.60 8.69 7.35
N PHE A 37 9.83 7.60 7.43
CA PHE A 37 9.64 6.65 6.34
C PHE A 37 8.45 6.99 5.43
N THR A 38 7.61 7.96 5.81
CA THR A 38 6.45 8.39 5.03
C THR A 38 6.83 8.87 3.62
N PRO A 39 7.83 9.77 3.43
CA PRO A 39 8.21 10.21 2.09
C PRO A 39 8.78 9.08 1.22
N LEU A 40 9.54 8.18 1.82
CA LEU A 40 10.10 7.01 1.13
C LEU A 40 8.99 6.06 0.68
N GLN A 41 8.04 5.76 1.57
CA GLN A 41 6.89 4.91 1.25
C GLN A 41 6.02 5.54 0.15
N SER A 42 5.76 6.85 0.21
CA SER A 42 5.03 7.56 -0.84
C SER A 42 5.76 7.54 -2.18
N ALA A 43 7.09 7.71 -2.19
CA ALA A 43 7.88 7.61 -3.43
C ALA A 43 7.79 6.20 -4.05
N LEU A 44 7.90 5.15 -3.24
CA LEU A 44 7.76 3.77 -3.70
C LEU A 44 6.35 3.47 -4.22
N GLN A 45 5.31 3.97 -3.53
CA GLN A 45 3.92 3.84 -3.99
C GLN A 45 3.69 4.55 -5.32
N MET A 46 4.26 5.74 -5.51
CA MET A 46 4.17 6.47 -6.77
C MET A 46 4.80 5.68 -7.93
N ILE A 47 5.92 5.01 -7.70
CA ILE A 47 6.57 4.17 -8.72
C ILE A 47 5.70 2.96 -9.06
N VAL A 48 5.18 2.26 -8.04
CA VAL A 48 4.31 1.10 -8.23
C VAL A 48 3.02 1.50 -8.94
N ASP A 49 2.41 2.63 -8.59
CA ASP A 49 1.21 3.17 -9.21
C ASP A 49 1.47 3.61 -10.65
N PHE A 50 2.62 4.22 -10.94
CA PHE A 50 3.01 4.55 -12.31
C PHE A 50 3.14 3.30 -13.20
N ILE A 51 3.74 2.23 -12.67
CA ILE A 51 3.92 0.95 -13.40
C ILE A 51 2.58 0.20 -13.55
N ASN A 52 1.76 0.12 -12.50
CA ASN A 52 0.50 -0.63 -12.55
C ASN A 52 -0.70 0.20 -13.07
N GLY A 53 -0.51 1.51 -13.18
CA GLY A 53 -1.50 2.45 -13.66
C GLY A 53 -1.71 2.42 -15.17
N SER A 54 -2.35 3.46 -15.69
CA SER A 54 -2.73 3.55 -17.11
C SER A 54 -1.51 3.51 -18.03
N PHE A 55 -0.41 4.15 -17.66
CA PHE A 55 0.80 4.21 -18.47
C PHE A 55 1.45 2.83 -18.66
N GLY A 56 1.76 2.11 -17.58
CA GLY A 56 2.39 0.80 -17.70
C GLY A 56 1.47 -0.25 -18.33
N ARG A 57 0.15 -0.16 -18.11
CA ARG A 57 -0.83 -0.99 -18.83
C ARG A 57 -0.77 -0.75 -20.34
N LEU A 58 -0.72 0.50 -20.79
CA LEU A 58 -0.60 0.81 -22.22
C LEU A 58 0.70 0.25 -22.82
N ALA A 59 1.82 0.39 -22.11
CA ALA A 59 3.10 -0.18 -22.55
C ALA A 59 3.03 -1.71 -22.67
N ALA A 60 2.38 -2.40 -21.73
CA ALA A 60 2.18 -3.84 -21.80
C ALA A 60 1.30 -4.28 -22.97
N ILE A 61 0.24 -3.53 -23.28
CA ILE A 61 -0.61 -3.80 -24.45
C ILE A 61 0.23 -3.74 -25.73
N ILE A 62 1.09 -2.73 -25.87
CA ILE A 62 1.98 -2.58 -27.04
C ILE A 62 2.95 -3.77 -27.14
N ALA A 63 3.53 -4.21 -26.01
CA ALA A 63 4.41 -5.37 -25.98
C ALA A 63 3.69 -6.67 -26.42
N VAL A 64 2.44 -6.87 -25.98
CA VAL A 64 1.62 -8.02 -26.39
C VAL A 64 1.28 -7.95 -27.89
N MET A 65 0.97 -6.75 -28.41
CA MET A 65 0.76 -6.56 -29.85
C MET A 65 2.00 -6.91 -30.67
N ALA A 66 3.18 -6.50 -30.23
CA ALA A 66 4.44 -6.86 -30.88
C ALA A 66 4.68 -8.38 -30.87
N LEU A 67 4.31 -9.07 -29.79
CA LEU A 67 4.39 -10.52 -29.68
C LEU A 67 3.42 -11.24 -30.63
N GLY A 68 2.24 -10.67 -30.85
CA GLY A 68 1.29 -11.13 -31.88
C GLY A 68 1.86 -11.02 -33.29
N LEU A 69 2.58 -9.93 -33.60
CA LEU A 69 3.29 -9.80 -34.88
C LEU A 69 4.43 -10.83 -35.02
N ALA A 70 5.18 -11.07 -33.95
CA ALA A 70 6.22 -12.11 -33.92
C ALA A 70 5.64 -13.53 -34.09
N ALA A 71 4.40 -13.77 -33.66
CA ALA A 71 3.67 -15.00 -33.89
C ALA A 71 3.42 -15.25 -35.39
N PHE A 72 2.98 -14.22 -36.12
CA PHE A 72 2.77 -14.33 -37.56
C PHE A 72 4.06 -14.54 -38.36
N ALA A 73 5.20 -14.06 -37.85
CA ALA A 73 6.51 -14.32 -38.46
C ALA A 73 6.99 -15.79 -38.31
N GLY A 74 6.19 -16.68 -37.71
CA GLY A 74 6.55 -18.07 -37.44
C GLY A 74 7.70 -18.22 -36.45
N ARG A 75 8.08 -17.12 -35.77
CA ARG A 75 9.24 -17.02 -34.87
C ARG A 75 8.86 -17.09 -33.39
N LEU A 76 7.59 -17.33 -33.08
CA LEU A 76 7.13 -17.44 -31.71
C LEU A 76 7.23 -18.88 -31.21
N SER A 77 8.15 -19.11 -30.29
CA SER A 77 8.19 -20.36 -29.54
C SER A 77 7.16 -20.34 -28.41
N TRP A 78 6.62 -21.51 -28.07
CA TRP A 78 5.75 -21.68 -26.90
C TRP A 78 6.43 -21.20 -25.60
N MET A 79 7.74 -21.41 -25.48
CA MET A 79 8.52 -20.94 -24.33
C MET A 79 8.56 -19.41 -24.27
N THR A 80 8.72 -18.72 -25.40
CA THR A 80 8.72 -17.25 -25.46
C THR A 80 7.33 -16.69 -25.17
N ALA A 81 6.29 -17.29 -25.72
CA ALA A 81 4.91 -16.88 -25.46
C ALA A 81 4.53 -17.04 -23.98
N GLY A 82 4.82 -18.22 -23.40
CA GLY A 82 4.57 -18.50 -21.99
C GLY A 82 5.38 -17.59 -21.06
N ALA A 83 6.65 -17.34 -21.36
CA ALA A 83 7.51 -16.46 -20.57
C ALA A 83 6.96 -15.02 -20.51
N VAL A 84 6.46 -14.48 -21.62
CA VAL A 84 5.93 -13.11 -21.63
C VAL A 84 4.58 -13.02 -20.94
N ILE A 85 3.68 -13.98 -21.14
CA ILE A 85 2.39 -14.01 -20.44
C ILE A 85 2.60 -14.15 -18.92
N LEU A 86 3.48 -15.07 -18.51
CA LEU A 86 3.85 -15.24 -17.10
C LEU A 86 4.47 -13.97 -16.54
N GLY A 87 5.44 -13.37 -17.25
CA GLY A 87 6.09 -12.13 -16.84
C GLY A 87 5.11 -10.98 -16.64
N MET A 88 4.16 -10.79 -17.56
CA MET A 88 3.11 -9.77 -17.44
C MET A 88 2.17 -10.07 -16.27
N GLY A 89 1.77 -11.33 -16.09
CA GLY A 89 0.97 -11.75 -14.93
C GLY A 89 1.66 -11.47 -13.60
N LEU A 90 2.98 -11.67 -13.53
CA LEU A 90 3.78 -11.38 -12.34
C LEU A 90 3.96 -9.87 -12.11
N VAL A 91 4.26 -9.07 -13.15
CA VAL A 91 4.47 -7.62 -13.01
C VAL A 91 3.19 -6.92 -12.55
N PHE A 92 2.05 -7.20 -13.18
CA PHE A 92 0.78 -6.55 -12.87
C PHE A 92 -0.02 -7.21 -11.74
N GLY A 93 0.25 -8.50 -11.47
CA GLY A 93 -0.36 -9.24 -10.36
C GLY A 93 0.43 -9.14 -9.05
N ALA A 94 1.66 -8.59 -9.07
CA ALA A 94 2.53 -8.49 -7.91
C ALA A 94 1.86 -7.91 -6.65
N PRO A 95 1.09 -6.80 -6.71
CA PRO A 95 0.48 -6.21 -5.52
C PRO A 95 -0.39 -7.23 -4.78
N THR A 96 -1.32 -7.86 -5.50
CA THR A 96 -2.23 -8.87 -4.92
C THR A 96 -1.49 -10.09 -4.41
N ILE A 97 -0.44 -10.56 -5.11
CA ILE A 97 0.35 -11.72 -4.65
C ILE A 97 1.02 -11.39 -3.31
N VAL A 98 1.68 -10.24 -3.23
CA VAL A 98 2.38 -9.80 -2.01
C VAL A 98 1.39 -9.58 -0.87
N ASP A 99 0.25 -8.96 -1.13
CA ASP A 99 -0.79 -8.71 -0.12
C ASP A 99 -1.31 -10.01 0.50
N GLN A 100 -1.56 -11.03 -0.33
CA GLN A 100 -2.05 -12.33 0.14
C GLN A 100 -0.99 -13.09 0.95
N LEU A 101 0.29 -12.99 0.56
CA LEU A 101 1.39 -13.57 1.34
C LEU A 101 1.51 -12.90 2.71
N ILE A 102 1.41 -11.58 2.78
CA ILE A 102 1.44 -10.83 4.04
C ILE A 102 0.24 -11.17 4.93
N SER A 103 -0.96 -11.33 4.34
CA SER A 103 -2.16 -11.73 5.07
C SER A 103 -2.07 -13.15 5.63
N SER A 104 -1.27 -14.03 5.00
CA SER A 104 -1.16 -15.43 5.42
C SER A 104 -0.19 -15.64 6.59
N VAL A 105 0.68 -14.65 6.88
CA VAL A 105 1.71 -14.73 7.94
C VAL A 105 1.40 -13.86 9.15
N LYS A 106 0.23 -13.20 9.19
CA LYS A 106 -0.31 -12.46 10.33
C LYS A 106 -1.44 -13.25 10.97
#